data_AF-A0A6P4BRU7-F1
#
_entry.id   AF-A0A6P4BRU7-F1
#
_cell.length_a   1.000
_cell.length_b   1.000
_cell.length_c   1.000
_cell.angle_alpha   90.00
_cell.angle_beta   90.00
_cell.angle_gamma   90.00
#
_symmetry.space_group_name_H-M   'P 1'
#
loop_
_entity.id
_entity.type
_entity.pdbx_description
1 polymer ?
#
loop_
_entity_poly.entity_id
_entity_poly.type
_entity_poly.pdbx_seq_one_letter_code
_entity_poly.pdbx_strand_id
1 'polypeptide(L)'
;MNFVFLADELYWKGVDGSLSRCLSREDQNIALGEVHNGICGAHQAGKKIRWVLYRNYVYWPSMIKDCINYAKACQECQKHGSEPQVPAIELHSIIKTLLPLEVNLNTLRVLRQNELPVDDYWNAMFDELNELDSERILALENVIRQKESIAQSYNRRIKEKSFKIGELVLKVILPMEKKSKFLGKWSHNWEGPFQVIGTYSENAYQIQDIKSGKVINSINGKYLKPFYCWQT
;
A
#
# COMPACT_ATOMS: atom_id res chain seq x y z
N MET A 1 22.69 24.40 10.39
CA MET A 1 21.56 25.18 9.85
C MET A 1 21.35 24.73 8.42
N ASN A 2 20.15 24.31 8.06
CA ASN A 2 19.86 23.68 6.75
C ASN A 2 19.10 24.61 5.81
N PHE A 3 19.22 25.93 5.95
CA PHE A 3 18.58 26.90 5.08
C PHE A 3 19.63 27.68 4.30
N VAL A 4 19.37 27.91 3.02
CA VAL A 4 20.25 28.60 2.09
C VAL A 4 19.41 29.64 1.33
N PHE A 5 19.93 30.85 1.16
CA PHE A 5 19.29 31.89 0.38
C PHE A 5 19.96 31.95 -0.99
N LEU A 6 19.20 31.81 -2.08
CA LEU A 6 19.70 31.78 -3.46
C LEU A 6 18.73 32.56 -4.36
N ALA A 7 19.26 33.47 -5.18
CA ALA A 7 18.48 34.25 -6.15
C ALA A 7 17.21 34.89 -5.54
N ASP A 8 17.37 35.53 -4.38
CA ASP A 8 16.30 36.17 -3.60
C ASP A 8 15.19 35.24 -3.07
N GLU A 9 15.41 33.92 -3.11
CA GLU A 9 14.50 32.92 -2.57
C GLU A 9 15.16 32.08 -1.47
N LEU A 10 14.35 31.63 -0.51
CA LEU A 10 14.79 30.77 0.58
C LEU A 10 14.65 29.29 0.19
N TYR A 11 15.70 28.51 0.44
CA TYR A 11 15.74 27.07 0.20
C TYR A 11 16.08 26.32 1.49
N TRP A 12 15.52 25.12 1.63
CA TRP A 12 15.92 24.14 2.63
C TRP A 12 16.80 23.07 1.99
N LYS A 13 17.93 22.77 2.62
CA LYS A 13 18.90 21.77 2.20
C LYS A 13 18.68 20.46 2.96
N GLY A 14 18.32 19.43 2.21
CA GLY A 14 18.19 18.06 2.69
C GLY A 14 19.53 17.45 3.09
N VAL A 15 19.46 16.35 3.83
CA VAL A 15 20.64 15.58 4.28
C VAL A 15 21.37 14.96 3.08
N ASP A 16 20.64 14.69 2.00
CA ASP A 16 21.11 14.25 0.69
C ASP A 16 21.69 15.38 -0.17
N GLY A 17 21.67 16.63 0.33
CA GLY A 17 22.12 17.81 -0.41
C GLY A 17 21.07 18.41 -1.34
N SER A 18 19.89 17.80 -1.47
CA SER A 18 18.78 18.30 -2.29
C SER A 18 18.28 19.64 -1.76
N LEU A 19 17.99 20.58 -2.67
CA LEU A 19 17.40 21.87 -2.33
C LEU A 19 15.90 21.86 -2.58
N SER A 20 15.13 22.32 -1.60
CA SER A 20 13.68 22.50 -1.72
C SER A 20 13.32 23.95 -1.44
N ARG A 21 12.59 24.58 -2.36
CA ARG A 21 12.15 25.97 -2.25
C ARG A 21 11.18 26.14 -1.08
N CYS A 22 11.43 27.16 -0.27
CA CYS A 22 10.55 27.54 0.83
C CYS A 22 9.45 28.47 0.32
N LEU A 23 8.19 28.05 0.52
CA LEU A 23 7.04 28.82 0.07
C LEU A 23 6.58 29.86 1.08
N SER A 24 6.07 30.97 0.55
CA SER A 24 5.28 31.95 1.30
C SER A 24 3.98 31.31 1.82
N ARG A 25 3.31 31.97 2.78
CA ARG A 25 2.06 31.42 3.34
C ARG A 25 0.95 31.35 2.28
N GLU A 26 0.93 32.31 1.36
CA GLU A 26 0.01 32.39 0.24
C GLU A 26 0.22 31.20 -0.71
N ASP A 27 1.47 30.95 -1.12
CA ASP A 27 1.82 29.85 -2.02
C ASP A 27 1.61 28.47 -1.39
N GLN A 28 1.77 28.35 -0.06
CA GLN A 28 1.49 27.11 0.66
C GLN A 28 0.04 26.66 0.46
N ASN A 29 -0.92 27.58 0.55
CA ASN A 29 -2.35 27.25 0.38
C ASN A 29 -2.67 26.84 -1.04
N ILE A 30 -2.06 27.51 -2.03
CA ILE A 30 -2.22 27.16 -3.45
C ILE A 30 -1.68 25.75 -3.70
N ALA A 31 -0.46 25.46 -3.25
CA ALA A 31 0.18 24.16 -3.43
C ALA A 31 -0.58 23.04 -2.71
N LEU A 32 -1.14 23.29 -1.53
CA LEU A 32 -2.02 22.35 -0.82
C LEU A 32 -3.31 22.09 -1.62
N GLY A 33 -3.93 23.15 -2.14
CA GLY A 33 -5.13 23.08 -2.96
C GLY A 33 -4.92 22.28 -4.25
N GLU A 34 -3.84 22.54 -4.98
CA GLU A 34 -3.52 21.82 -6.22
C GLU A 34 -3.30 20.32 -5.98
N VAL A 35 -2.55 19.96 -4.94
CA VAL A 35 -2.25 18.55 -4.66
C VAL A 35 -3.44 17.80 -4.08
N HIS A 36 -4.31 18.46 -3.31
CA HIS A 36 -5.46 17.83 -2.67
C HIS A 36 -6.73 17.85 -3.53
N ASN A 37 -7.05 19.01 -4.11
CA ASN A 37 -8.29 19.27 -4.87
C ASN A 37 -8.08 19.36 -6.38
N GLY A 38 -6.83 19.31 -6.88
CA GLY A 38 -6.56 19.39 -8.31
C GLY A 38 -7.23 18.26 -9.10
N ILE A 39 -7.23 18.39 -10.43
CA ILE A 39 -7.87 17.44 -11.36
C ILE A 39 -7.42 15.99 -11.12
N CYS A 40 -6.18 15.80 -10.64
CA CYS A 40 -5.63 14.50 -10.23
C CYS A 40 -5.42 14.34 -8.71
N GLY A 41 -5.89 15.29 -7.91
CA GLY A 41 -5.66 15.37 -6.46
C GLY A 41 -6.38 14.28 -5.67
N ALA A 42 -7.46 13.71 -6.18
CA ALA A 42 -8.20 12.56 -5.61
C ALA A 42 -8.32 12.59 -4.06
N HIS A 43 -8.48 13.78 -3.49
CA HIS A 43 -8.59 14.01 -2.05
C HIS A 43 -7.48 13.33 -1.22
N GLN A 44 -6.22 13.42 -1.67
CA GLN A 44 -5.09 12.76 -1.04
C GLN A 44 -5.02 13.00 0.48
N ALA A 45 -4.69 11.95 1.25
CA ALA A 45 -4.40 12.09 2.67
C ALA A 45 -3.18 12.99 2.92
N GLY A 46 -3.16 13.72 4.05
CA GLY A 46 -2.09 14.70 4.34
C GLY A 46 -0.65 14.20 4.22
N LYS A 47 -0.38 12.94 4.60
CA LYS A 47 0.96 12.33 4.41
C LYS A 47 1.36 12.21 2.94
N LYS A 48 0.39 11.92 2.07
CA LYS A 48 0.58 11.77 0.63
C LYS A 48 0.72 13.14 -0.04
N ILE A 49 -0.06 14.14 0.37
CA ILE A 49 0.12 15.54 -0.05
C ILE A 49 1.56 15.99 0.21
N ARG A 50 2.05 15.82 1.45
CA ARG A 50 3.43 16.19 1.81
C ARG A 50 4.48 15.46 0.97
N TRP A 51 4.25 14.19 0.65
CA TRP A 51 5.17 13.43 -0.21
C TRP A 51 5.21 13.98 -1.64
N VAL A 52 4.07 14.37 -2.21
CA VAL A 52 3.99 14.97 -3.55
C VAL A 52 4.69 16.33 -3.56
N LEU A 53 4.40 17.19 -2.58
CA LEU A 53 5.04 18.51 -2.46
C LEU A 53 6.56 18.41 -2.32
N TYR A 54 7.05 17.51 -1.45
CA TYR A 54 8.48 17.30 -1.28
C TYR A 54 9.16 16.79 -2.56
N ARG A 55 8.48 15.93 -3.34
CA ARG A 55 8.99 15.48 -4.65
C ARG A 55 9.05 16.57 -5.71
N ASN A 56 8.24 17.60 -5.58
CA ASN A 56 8.28 18.79 -6.43
C ASN A 56 9.23 19.87 -5.88
N TYR A 57 10.17 19.49 -5.01
CA TYR A 57 11.19 20.38 -4.45
C TYR A 57 10.60 21.57 -3.69
N VAL A 58 9.50 21.35 -2.98
CA VAL A 58 8.84 22.35 -2.12
C VAL A 58 8.97 21.94 -0.66
N TYR A 59 9.21 22.90 0.24
CA TYR A 59 9.33 22.67 1.67
C TYR A 59 8.85 23.84 2.53
N TRP A 60 8.33 23.53 3.73
CA TRP A 60 8.24 24.49 4.84
C TRP A 60 8.18 23.74 6.19
N PRO A 61 8.57 24.35 7.33
CA PRO A 61 8.74 23.62 8.59
C PRO A 61 7.48 22.91 9.11
N SER A 62 6.31 23.51 8.96
CA SER A 62 5.02 22.96 9.43
C SER A 62 4.31 22.07 8.41
N MET A 63 4.92 21.78 7.26
CA MET A 63 4.29 21.12 6.10
C MET A 63 3.49 19.87 6.44
N ILE A 64 4.02 18.93 7.24
CA ILE A 64 3.25 17.72 7.60
C ILE A 64 1.97 18.06 8.35
N LYS A 65 2.05 18.99 9.31
CA LYS A 65 0.92 19.39 10.14
C LYS A 65 -0.12 20.10 9.28
N ASP A 66 0.33 20.98 8.40
CA ASP A 66 -0.54 21.76 7.52
C ASP A 66 -1.23 20.87 6.50
N CYS A 67 -0.53 19.92 5.86
CA CYS A 67 -1.13 18.95 4.96
C CYS A 67 -2.19 18.07 5.64
N ILE A 68 -1.95 17.64 6.89
CA ILE A 68 -2.91 16.84 7.66
C ILE A 68 -4.14 17.68 8.03
N ASN A 69 -3.92 18.90 8.51
CA ASN A 69 -5.01 19.80 8.90
C ASN A 69 -5.86 20.20 7.68
N TYR A 70 -5.22 20.47 6.54
CA TYR A 70 -5.90 20.79 5.29
C TYR A 70 -6.81 19.64 4.83
N ALA A 71 -6.27 18.42 4.75
CA ALA A 71 -7.07 17.25 4.37
C ALA A 71 -8.20 16.96 5.38
N LYS A 72 -7.97 17.19 6.68
CA LYS A 72 -9.00 17.05 7.72
C LYS A 72 -10.09 18.11 7.63
N ALA A 73 -9.76 19.33 7.20
CA ALA A 73 -10.71 20.44 7.06
C ALA A 73 -11.54 20.35 5.77
N CYS A 74 -11.17 19.45 4.84
CA CYS A 74 -11.88 19.27 3.59
C CYS A 74 -13.27 18.66 3.79
N GLN A 75 -14.31 19.40 3.39
CA GLN A 75 -15.71 18.99 3.55
C GLN A 75 -16.04 17.71 2.76
N GLU A 76 -15.51 17.56 1.55
CA GLU A 76 -15.72 16.36 0.74
C GLU A 76 -15.10 15.12 1.40
N CYS A 77 -13.90 15.25 1.99
CA CYS A 77 -13.29 14.18 2.77
C CYS A 77 -14.07 13.85 4.05
N GLN A 78 -14.67 14.85 4.70
CA GLN A 78 -15.45 14.65 5.93
C GLN A 78 -16.77 13.92 5.65
N LYS A 79 -17.46 14.25 4.54
CA LYS A 79 -18.70 13.56 4.12
C LYS A 79 -18.48 12.07 3.85
N HIS A 80 -17.28 11.69 3.39
CA HIS A 80 -16.89 10.31 3.10
C HIS A 80 -16.04 9.66 4.23
N GLY A 81 -15.91 10.32 5.38
CA GLY A 81 -14.99 9.94 6.45
C GLY A 81 -15.61 9.00 7.49
N SER A 82 -15.20 7.72 7.43
CA SER A 82 -15.30 6.65 8.46
C SER A 82 -16.44 5.62 8.30
N GLU A 83 -16.28 4.73 7.32
CA GLU A 83 -16.44 3.26 7.49
C GLU A 83 -15.62 2.61 6.35
N PRO A 84 -14.72 1.65 6.58
CA PRO A 84 -14.14 0.88 5.49
C PRO A 84 -15.21 -0.06 4.91
N GLN A 85 -16.11 0.49 4.09
CA GLN A 85 -17.00 -0.27 3.20
C GLN A 85 -16.24 -0.61 1.90
N VAL A 86 -15.05 -1.18 2.02
CA VAL A 86 -14.37 -1.78 0.87
C VAL A 86 -14.72 -3.26 0.91
N PRO A 87 -15.61 -3.76 0.03
CA PRO A 87 -15.75 -5.20 -0.12
C PRO A 87 -14.39 -5.77 -0.51
N ALA A 88 -14.04 -6.94 0.01
CA ALA A 88 -12.80 -7.64 -0.29
C ALA A 88 -12.78 -8.06 -1.77
N ILE A 89 -12.44 -7.13 -2.65
CA ILE A 89 -12.20 -7.37 -4.08
C ILE A 89 -10.69 -7.33 -4.29
N GLU A 90 -10.20 -8.24 -5.14
CA GLU A 90 -8.81 -8.34 -5.52
C GLU A 90 -8.23 -6.99 -5.92
N LEU A 91 -7.08 -6.67 -5.33
CA LEU A 91 -6.34 -5.45 -5.61
C LEU A 91 -5.86 -5.47 -7.07
N HIS A 92 -6.54 -4.70 -7.93
CA HIS A 92 -5.98 -4.36 -9.23
C HIS A 92 -4.69 -3.56 -9.04
N SER A 93 -3.61 -4.01 -9.68
CA SER A 93 -2.34 -3.29 -9.66
C SER A 93 -2.50 -1.96 -10.38
N ILE A 94 -2.33 -0.85 -9.66
CA ILE A 94 -2.17 0.47 -10.28
C ILE A 94 -0.85 0.43 -11.04
N ILE A 95 -0.92 0.18 -12.35
CA ILE A 95 0.18 0.50 -13.25
C ILE A 95 0.24 2.03 -13.26
N LYS A 96 1.30 2.58 -12.65
CA LYS A 96 1.62 3.99 -12.77
C LYS A 96 1.89 4.25 -14.24
N THR A 97 0.94 4.86 -14.94
CA THR A 97 1.15 5.41 -16.28
C THR A 97 2.19 6.51 -16.14
N LEU A 98 3.45 6.16 -16.38
CA LEU A 98 4.51 7.12 -16.61
C LEU A 98 4.26 7.68 -18.01
N LEU A 99 3.64 8.85 -18.11
CA LEU A 99 3.85 9.67 -19.30
C LEU A 99 5.35 10.00 -19.32
N PRO A 100 6.10 9.68 -20.40
CA PRO A 100 7.46 10.11 -20.50
C PRO A 100 7.48 11.62 -20.68
N LEU A 101 8.00 12.33 -19.68
CA LEU A 101 8.53 13.66 -19.88
C LEU A 101 9.74 13.49 -20.81
N GLU A 102 9.61 14.02 -22.03
CA GLU A 102 10.65 14.23 -23.05
C GLU A 102 11.84 13.25 -23.00
N VAL A 103 11.62 12.03 -23.46
CA VAL A 103 12.74 11.22 -23.97
C VAL A 103 13.13 11.85 -25.30
N ASN A 104 14.34 12.40 -25.38
CA ASN A 104 14.95 12.79 -26.65
C ASN A 104 15.18 11.50 -27.47
N LEU A 105 14.14 11.10 -28.19
CA LEU A 105 14.16 9.94 -29.06
C LEU A 105 14.96 10.32 -30.30
N ASN A 106 16.23 9.91 -30.35
CA ASN A 106 16.99 9.75 -31.59
C ASN A 106 16.43 8.60 -32.44
N THR A 107 15.09 8.47 -32.55
CA THR A 107 14.45 7.50 -33.43
C THR A 107 14.65 7.95 -34.87
N LEU A 108 14.77 6.99 -35.80
CA LEU A 108 14.91 7.25 -37.24
C LEU A 108 13.84 8.24 -37.74
N ARG A 109 12.66 8.23 -37.12
CA ARG A 109 11.54 9.16 -37.28
C ARG A 109 11.91 10.65 -37.15
N VAL A 110 12.66 11.04 -36.12
CA VAL A 110 13.08 12.45 -35.91
C VAL A 110 14.22 12.82 -36.86
N LEU A 111 15.08 11.85 -37.18
CA LEU A 111 16.25 12.05 -38.03
C LEU A 111 15.92 12.13 -39.53
N ARG A 112 14.81 11.54 -40.00
CA ARG A 112 14.43 11.46 -41.43
C ARG A 112 13.07 12.05 -41.79
N GLN A 113 12.52 12.90 -40.92
CA GLN A 113 11.17 13.46 -41.10
C GLN A 113 10.97 14.23 -42.42
N ASN A 114 12.04 14.69 -43.06
CA ASN A 114 11.97 15.44 -44.33
C ASN A 114 12.24 14.59 -45.59
N GLU A 115 12.44 13.26 -45.48
CA GLU A 115 12.89 12.41 -46.59
C GLU A 115 11.89 11.32 -47.02
N LEU A 116 10.76 11.16 -46.33
CA LEU A 116 9.81 10.06 -46.58
C LEU A 116 8.47 10.56 -47.16
N PRO A 117 7.94 9.91 -48.22
CA PRO A 117 6.59 10.16 -48.71
C PRO A 117 5.54 9.96 -47.61
N VAL A 118 4.43 10.71 -47.68
CA VAL A 118 3.38 10.75 -46.64
C VAL A 118 2.82 9.36 -46.34
N ASP A 119 2.60 8.53 -47.36
CA ASP A 119 2.00 7.19 -47.18
C ASP A 119 2.96 6.22 -46.47
N ASP A 120 4.27 6.29 -46.79
CA ASP A 120 5.31 5.48 -46.14
C ASP A 120 5.55 5.93 -44.68
N TYR A 121 5.35 7.22 -44.39
CA TYR A 121 5.38 7.76 -43.04
C TYR A 121 4.25 7.22 -42.17
N TRP A 122 3.02 7.13 -42.69
CA TRP A 122 1.88 6.57 -41.95
C TRP A 122 2.04 5.08 -41.69
N ASN A 123 2.55 4.32 -42.66
CA ASN A 123 2.79 2.88 -42.50
C ASN A 123 3.88 2.61 -41.45
N ALA A 124 5.00 3.31 -41.51
CA ALA A 124 6.07 3.18 -40.51
C ALA A 124 5.60 3.57 -39.10
N MET A 125 4.77 4.61 -38.98
CA MET A 125 4.20 5.02 -37.69
C MET A 125 3.21 3.99 -37.14
N PHE A 126 2.42 3.35 -38.01
CA PHE A 126 1.48 2.30 -37.64
C PHE A 126 2.20 1.02 -37.19
N ASP A 127 3.27 0.64 -37.87
CA ASP A 127 4.09 -0.54 -37.53
C ASP A 127 4.83 -0.35 -36.19
N GLU A 128 5.44 0.82 -35.94
CA GLU A 128 6.06 1.14 -34.63
C GLU A 128 5.02 1.09 -33.48
N LEU A 129 3.79 1.57 -33.71
CA LEU A 129 2.72 1.53 -32.71
C LEU A 129 2.25 0.10 -32.43
N ASN A 130 2.13 -0.74 -33.46
CA ASN A 130 1.73 -2.15 -33.32
C ASN A 130 2.80 -3.00 -32.61
N GLU A 131 4.08 -2.73 -32.86
CA GLU A 131 5.19 -3.38 -32.14
C GLU A 131 5.15 -3.01 -30.65
N LEU A 132 4.95 -1.73 -30.32
CA LEU A 132 4.80 -1.27 -28.94
C LEU A 132 3.57 -1.88 -28.24
N ASP A 133 2.46 -2.06 -28.96
CA ASP A 133 1.27 -2.71 -28.40
C ASP A 133 1.46 -4.22 -28.20
N SER A 134 2.21 -4.87 -29.09
CA SER A 134 2.60 -6.29 -28.93
C SER A 134 3.49 -6.50 -27.70
N GLU A 135 4.48 -5.62 -27.48
CA GLU A 135 5.33 -5.67 -26.29
C GLU A 135 4.56 -5.41 -25.00
N ARG A 136 3.59 -4.48 -25.04
CA ARG A 136 2.70 -4.19 -23.90
C ARG A 136 1.82 -5.40 -23.55
N ILE A 137 1.23 -6.06 -24.55
CA ILE A 137 0.40 -7.27 -24.35
C ILE A 137 1.25 -8.38 -23.72
N LEU A 138 2.45 -8.64 -24.24
CA LEU A 138 3.35 -9.65 -23.70
C LEU A 138 3.80 -9.33 -22.25
N ALA A 139 4.09 -8.07 -21.96
CA ALA A 139 4.43 -7.62 -20.61
C ALA A 139 3.26 -7.84 -19.63
N LEU A 140 2.03 -7.55 -20.05
CA LEU A 140 0.82 -7.81 -19.25
C LEU A 140 0.63 -9.30 -18.99
N GLU A 141 0.76 -10.15 -20.01
CA GLU A 141 0.67 -11.60 -19.87
C GLU A 141 1.72 -12.16 -18.91
N ASN A 142 2.96 -11.65 -18.98
CA ASN A 142 4.02 -12.04 -18.06
C ASN A 142 3.70 -11.66 -16.61
N VAL A 143 3.12 -10.48 -16.37
CA VAL A 143 2.67 -10.05 -15.04
C VAL A 143 1.53 -10.93 -14.53
N ILE A 144 0.56 -11.27 -15.38
CA ILE A 144 -0.55 -12.18 -15.02
C ILE A 144 0.01 -13.54 -14.62
N ARG A 145 0.88 -14.13 -15.46
CA ARG A 145 1.50 -15.43 -15.20
C ARG A 145 2.34 -15.45 -13.91
N GLN A 146 3.05 -14.35 -13.62
CA GLN A 146 3.78 -14.20 -12.36
C GLN A 146 2.83 -14.15 -11.16
N LYS A 147 1.74 -13.38 -11.23
CA LYS A 147 0.73 -13.32 -10.17
C LYS A 147 0.10 -14.68 -9.89
N GLU A 148 -0.27 -15.41 -10.94
CA GLU A 148 -0.82 -16.77 -10.83
C GLU A 148 0.17 -17.73 -10.17
N SER A 149 1.43 -17.70 -10.57
CA SER A 149 2.49 -18.55 -9.97
C SER A 149 2.72 -18.22 -8.50
N ILE A 150 2.72 -16.94 -8.13
CA ILE A 150 2.83 -16.49 -6.72
C ILE A 150 1.61 -16.97 -5.93
N ALA A 151 0.39 -16.82 -6.46
CA ALA A 151 -0.83 -17.27 -5.82
C ALA A 151 -0.85 -18.79 -5.62
N GLN A 152 -0.46 -19.56 -6.64
CA GLN A 152 -0.34 -21.02 -6.53
C GLN A 152 0.69 -21.44 -5.48
N SER A 153 1.85 -20.78 -5.44
CA SER A 153 2.90 -21.05 -4.45
C SER A 153 2.44 -20.74 -3.01
N TYR A 154 1.70 -19.64 -2.82
CA TYR A 154 1.10 -19.28 -1.54
C TYR A 154 0.01 -20.29 -1.13
N ASN A 155 -0.95 -20.58 -2.02
CA ASN A 155 -2.05 -21.50 -1.78
C ASN A 155 -1.59 -22.92 -1.46
N ARG A 156 -0.52 -23.42 -2.11
CA ARG A 156 0.09 -24.72 -1.78
C ARG A 156 0.56 -24.84 -0.32
N ARG A 157 0.86 -23.73 0.34
CA ARG A 157 1.33 -23.69 1.74
C ARG A 157 0.19 -23.51 2.76
N ILE A 158 -1.01 -23.16 2.31
CA ILE A 158 -2.18 -23.05 3.18
C ILE A 158 -2.74 -24.45 3.42
N LYS A 159 -2.54 -24.97 4.63
CA LYS A 159 -3.24 -26.15 5.11
C LYS A 159 -4.42 -25.68 5.93
N GLU A 160 -5.63 -26.10 5.55
CA GLU A 160 -6.82 -25.87 6.36
C GLU A 160 -6.62 -26.52 7.74
N LYS A 161 -6.81 -25.74 8.79
CA LYS A 161 -6.78 -26.22 10.17
C LYS A 161 -8.23 -26.30 10.62
N SER A 162 -8.69 -27.51 10.91
CA SER A 162 -9.96 -27.75 11.58
C SER A 162 -9.70 -28.44 12.91
N PHE A 163 -10.47 -28.07 13.92
CA PHE A 163 -10.41 -28.66 15.25
C PHE A 163 -11.72 -29.34 15.58
N LYS A 164 -11.65 -30.48 16.28
CA LYS A 164 -12.83 -31.22 16.74
C LYS A 164 -13.14 -30.88 18.19
N ILE A 165 -14.40 -31.03 18.56
CA ILE A 165 -14.84 -30.95 19.96
C ILE A 165 -14.05 -31.98 20.78
N GLY A 166 -13.49 -31.55 21.90
CA GLY A 166 -12.65 -32.34 22.80
C GLY A 166 -11.14 -32.17 22.58
N GLU A 167 -10.69 -31.61 21.45
CA GLU A 167 -9.25 -31.44 21.18
C GLU A 167 -8.62 -30.35 22.03
N LEU A 168 -7.35 -30.55 22.38
CA LEU A 168 -6.56 -29.56 23.10
C LEU A 168 -5.87 -28.60 22.14
N VAL A 169 -6.00 -27.31 22.43
CA VAL A 169 -5.47 -26.22 21.62
C VAL A 169 -4.78 -25.16 22.46
N LEU A 170 -3.79 -24.49 21.88
CA LEU A 170 -3.20 -23.27 22.38
C LEU A 170 -3.83 -22.07 21.66
N LYS A 171 -4.06 -20.99 22.40
CA LYS A 171 -4.60 -19.71 21.92
C LYS A 171 -3.50 -18.66 21.84
N VAL A 172 -3.51 -17.78 20.85
CA VAL A 172 -2.54 -16.66 20.79
C VAL A 172 -2.81 -15.60 21.87
N ILE A 173 -1.76 -15.09 22.54
CA ILE A 173 -1.87 -14.09 23.62
C ILE A 173 -2.14 -12.69 23.06
N LEU A 174 -1.51 -12.34 21.94
CA LEU A 174 -1.72 -11.08 21.21
C LEU A 174 -1.91 -11.38 19.73
N PRO A 175 -2.88 -10.76 19.04
CA PRO A 175 -2.83 -10.69 17.59
C PRO A 175 -1.48 -10.08 17.19
N MET A 176 -0.77 -10.67 16.23
CA MET A 176 0.61 -10.31 15.85
C MET A 176 0.84 -8.80 15.60
N GLU A 177 -0.23 -8.04 15.38
CA GLU A 177 -0.24 -6.60 15.09
C GLU A 177 -0.22 -5.70 16.34
N LYS A 178 -0.58 -6.20 17.54
CA LYS A 178 -0.63 -5.39 18.77
C LYS A 178 0.57 -5.70 19.66
N LYS A 179 1.61 -4.84 19.61
CA LYS A 179 2.74 -4.90 20.55
C LYS A 179 2.30 -4.42 21.94
N SER A 180 2.31 -5.31 22.94
CA SER A 180 2.16 -4.91 24.33
C SER A 180 3.45 -4.28 24.85
N LYS A 181 3.36 -3.24 25.69
CA LYS A 181 4.52 -2.65 26.39
C LYS A 181 5.16 -3.63 27.39
N PHE A 182 4.39 -4.61 27.86
CA PHE A 182 4.80 -5.57 28.91
C PHE A 182 5.35 -6.88 28.35
N LEU A 183 4.96 -7.27 27.13
CA LEU A 183 5.43 -8.50 26.48
C LEU A 183 6.47 -8.12 25.41
N GLY A 184 7.74 -8.31 25.76
CA GLY A 184 8.86 -8.09 24.85
C GLY A 184 8.99 -9.18 23.77
N LYS A 185 9.97 -9.03 22.86
CA LYS A 185 10.26 -9.91 21.72
C LYS A 185 10.40 -11.41 22.08
N TRP A 186 10.72 -11.70 23.33
CA TRP A 186 10.99 -13.05 23.85
C TRP A 186 9.85 -13.64 24.67
N SER A 187 8.70 -12.98 24.73
CA SER A 187 7.56 -13.48 25.50
C SER A 187 6.90 -14.65 24.78
N HIS A 188 6.34 -15.58 25.55
CA HIS A 188 5.51 -16.65 25.00
C HIS A 188 4.32 -16.04 24.26
N ASN A 189 4.08 -16.47 23.02
CA ASN A 189 2.99 -15.96 22.17
C ASN A 189 1.71 -16.80 22.27
N TRP A 190 1.77 -17.92 23.00
CA TRP A 190 0.71 -18.91 23.11
C TRP A 190 0.32 -19.10 24.58
N GLU A 191 -0.99 -19.11 24.83
CA GLU A 191 -1.69 -19.35 26.09
C GLU A 191 -2.37 -20.72 26.01
N GLY A 192 -2.43 -21.46 27.13
CA GLY A 192 -3.17 -22.71 27.21
C GLY A 192 -2.45 -23.76 28.08
N PRO A 193 -2.99 -24.99 28.15
CA PRO A 193 -3.92 -25.61 27.19
C PRO A 193 -5.41 -25.29 27.39
N PHE A 194 -6.13 -25.18 26.28
CA PHE A 194 -7.60 -25.08 26.24
C PHE A 194 -8.19 -26.32 25.57
N GLN A 195 -9.43 -26.66 25.89
CA GLN A 195 -10.21 -27.70 25.24
C GLN A 195 -11.28 -27.08 24.33
N VAL A 196 -11.44 -27.58 23.11
CA VAL A 196 -12.53 -27.16 22.22
C VAL A 196 -13.84 -27.76 22.71
N ILE A 197 -14.83 -26.93 23.02
CA ILE A 197 -16.15 -27.38 23.52
C ILE A 197 -17.26 -27.20 22.48
N GLY A 198 -17.05 -26.37 21.46
CA GLY A 198 -18.04 -26.10 20.42
C GLY A 198 -17.39 -25.63 19.12
N THR A 199 -18.03 -25.92 18.00
CA THR A 199 -17.63 -25.51 16.66
C THR A 199 -18.78 -24.76 16.00
N TYR A 200 -18.52 -23.55 15.49
CA TYR A 200 -19.48 -22.79 14.71
C TYR A 200 -19.18 -22.93 13.21
N SER A 201 -20.17 -22.66 12.35
CA SER A 201 -19.93 -22.46 10.92
C SER A 201 -19.00 -21.26 10.73
N GLU A 202 -18.01 -21.34 9.83
CA GLU A 202 -17.03 -20.26 9.53
C GLU A 202 -15.77 -20.19 10.41
N ASN A 203 -15.16 -21.33 10.77
CA ASN A 203 -13.82 -21.38 11.41
C ASN A 203 -13.76 -20.65 12.77
N ALA A 204 -14.88 -20.60 13.49
CA ALA A 204 -14.98 -20.08 14.84
C ALA A 204 -15.22 -21.23 15.83
N TYR A 205 -14.54 -21.15 16.97
CA TYR A 205 -14.53 -22.19 18.00
C TYR A 205 -14.90 -21.62 19.35
N GLN A 206 -15.52 -22.46 20.17
CA GLN A 206 -15.70 -22.22 21.60
C GLN A 206 -14.66 -23.05 22.35
N ILE A 207 -13.87 -22.41 23.21
CA ILE A 207 -12.79 -23.07 23.94
C ILE A 207 -12.91 -22.83 25.45
N GLN A 208 -12.50 -23.82 26.24
CA GLN A 208 -12.51 -23.76 27.70
C GLN A 208 -11.11 -24.00 28.25
N ASP A 209 -10.68 -23.18 29.20
CA ASP A 209 -9.42 -23.39 29.91
C ASP A 209 -9.56 -24.58 30.87
N ILE A 210 -8.65 -25.54 30.78
CA ILE A 210 -8.64 -26.74 31.63
C ILE A 210 -8.39 -26.39 33.10
N LYS A 211 -7.60 -25.34 33.39
CA LYS A 211 -7.20 -24.99 34.75
C LYS A 211 -8.19 -24.05 35.41
N SER A 212 -8.61 -23.00 34.70
CA SER A 212 -9.49 -21.96 35.27
C SER A 212 -10.98 -22.22 35.02
N GLY A 213 -11.33 -23.16 34.14
CA GLY A 213 -12.71 -23.40 33.71
C GLY A 213 -13.30 -22.28 32.86
N LYS A 214 -12.53 -21.22 32.59
CA LYS A 214 -12.97 -20.03 31.84
C LYS A 214 -13.30 -20.41 30.40
N VAL A 215 -14.51 -20.05 29.98
CA VAL A 215 -14.98 -20.28 28.62
C VAL A 215 -14.79 -19.03 27.76
N ILE A 216 -14.30 -19.23 26.54
CA ILE A 216 -14.21 -18.23 25.48
C ILE A 216 -15.20 -18.64 24.40
N ASN A 217 -16.25 -17.81 24.24
CA ASN A 217 -17.41 -18.15 23.42
C ASN A 217 -17.14 -18.17 21.91
N SER A 218 -16.27 -17.30 21.41
CA SER A 218 -15.96 -17.25 19.98
C SER A 218 -14.51 -16.85 19.76
N ILE A 219 -13.73 -17.73 19.10
CA ILE A 219 -12.37 -17.47 18.66
C ILE A 219 -12.15 -18.05 17.26
N ASN A 220 -11.49 -17.28 16.38
CA ASN A 220 -11.15 -17.75 15.05
C ASN A 220 -10.02 -18.78 15.08
N GLY A 221 -10.16 -19.88 14.35
CA GLY A 221 -9.17 -20.98 14.28
C GLY A 221 -7.77 -20.57 13.83
N LYS A 222 -7.62 -19.43 13.12
CA LYS A 222 -6.29 -18.88 12.78
C LYS A 222 -5.44 -18.55 14.01
N TYR A 223 -6.08 -18.30 15.15
CA TYR A 223 -5.43 -17.99 16.42
C TYR A 223 -5.25 -19.20 17.33
N LEU A 224 -5.56 -20.40 16.82
CA LEU A 224 -5.43 -21.67 17.52
C LEU A 224 -4.33 -22.55 16.90
N LYS A 225 -3.69 -23.34 17.75
CA LYS A 225 -2.72 -24.38 17.35
C LYS A 225 -3.00 -25.66 18.15
N PRO A 226 -2.89 -26.86 17.55
CA PRO A 226 -3.05 -28.09 18.31
C PRO A 226 -2.00 -28.19 19.42
N PHE A 227 -2.43 -28.66 20.58
CA PHE A 227 -1.60 -28.96 21.74
C PHE A 227 -1.50 -30.49 21.87
N TYR A 228 -0.30 -31.02 21.76
CA TYR A 228 -0.02 -32.43 21.98
C TYR A 228 0.73 -32.55 23.30
N CYS A 229 0.15 -33.27 24.28
CA CYS A 229 0.93 -33.66 25.45
C CYS A 229 1.89 -34.77 25.00
N TRP A 230 3.19 -34.58 25.18
CA TRP A 230 4.12 -35.68 25.10
C TRP A 230 3.87 -36.55 26.34
N GLN A 231 3.27 -37.71 26.16
CA GLN A 231 3.19 -38.70 27.23
C GLN A 231 4.60 -39.27 27.42
N THR A 232 5.19 -38.99 28.58
CA THR A 232 6.36 -39.70 29.14
C THR A 232 5.89 -40.84 30.00
#